data_AF-A0A928ZJJ9-F1
#
_entry.id   AF-A0A928ZJJ9-F1
#
_cell.length_a   1.000
_cell.length_b   1.000
_cell.length_c   1.000
_cell.angle_alpha   90.00
_cell.angle_beta   90.00
_cell.angle_gamma   90.00
#
_symmetry.space_group_name_H-M   'P 1'
#
loop_
_entity.id
_entity.type
_entity.pdbx_description
1 polymer ?
#
loop_
_entity_poly.entity_id
_entity_poly.type
_entity_poly.pdbx_seq_one_letter_code
_entity_poly.pdbx_strand_id
1 'polypeptide(L)'
;MATDTQTEGTVFTESSDSIGDSASTDFGSAETAETAETAETMEQIKRATAQVVDKLGDLDKYFGEFFQEYKRPLIALGLFFGLFLSIKLTLAVLEAINDVPVLAPLFELIGLLYSGWFVYRYLLKASNRSELASEMNALKDQVLGRTSRL
;
A
#
# COMPACT_ATOMS: atom_id res chain seq x y z
N MET A 1 -40.97 -32.31 56.14
CA MET A 1 -42.13 -31.48 55.77
C MET A 1 -42.67 -30.83 57.03
N ALA A 2 -42.93 -29.52 56.96
CA ALA A 2 -43.57 -28.60 57.91
C ALA A 2 -42.92 -28.40 59.30
N THR A 3 -42.48 -27.16 59.55
CA THR A 3 -43.14 -26.28 60.55
C THR A 3 -42.74 -24.82 60.33
N ASP A 4 -43.77 -24.00 60.09
CA ASP A 4 -43.85 -22.54 60.14
C ASP A 4 -43.27 -21.91 61.40
N THR A 5 -42.82 -20.64 61.32
CA THR A 5 -43.46 -19.54 62.06
C THR A 5 -42.95 -18.15 61.64
N GLN A 6 -43.88 -17.37 61.08
CA GLN A 6 -43.93 -15.91 61.02
C GLN A 6 -44.43 -15.37 62.37
N THR A 7 -43.97 -14.19 62.84
CA THR A 7 -44.62 -13.19 63.75
C THR A 7 -43.58 -12.07 64.04
N GLU A 8 -43.62 -10.89 63.41
CA GLU A 8 -44.35 -9.63 63.74
C GLU A 8 -43.76 -8.74 64.86
N GLY A 9 -43.83 -7.41 64.65
CA GLY A 9 -43.83 -6.34 65.68
C GLY A 9 -42.55 -5.47 65.77
N THR A 10 -42.36 -4.39 64.99
CA THR A 10 -42.86 -2.99 65.09
C THR A 10 -42.18 -2.08 66.14
N VAL A 11 -42.14 -0.77 65.79
CA VAL A 11 -41.75 0.48 66.53
C VAL A 11 -40.44 1.08 66.00
N PHE A 12 -40.42 2.05 65.06
CA PHE A 12 -40.95 3.44 64.97
C PHE A 12 -40.02 4.52 65.55
N THR A 13 -39.51 5.38 64.65
CA THR A 13 -39.30 6.86 64.73
C THR A 13 -38.74 7.25 63.36
N GLU A 14 -39.53 7.74 62.41
CA GLU A 14 -40.07 9.11 62.28
C GLU A 14 -38.97 10.18 62.30
N SER A 15 -38.67 10.72 61.12
CA SER A 15 -38.45 12.15 60.93
C SER A 15 -38.81 12.51 59.50
N SER A 16 -39.85 13.32 59.42
CA SER A 16 -40.66 13.69 58.27
C SER A 16 -39.96 14.64 57.29
N ASP A 17 -40.19 14.35 56.02
CA ASP A 17 -40.70 15.24 54.96
C ASP A 17 -40.35 16.74 54.97
N SER A 18 -39.84 17.20 53.82
CA SER A 18 -40.35 18.43 53.21
C SER A 18 -40.52 18.24 51.71
N ILE A 19 -41.78 18.08 51.31
CA ILE A 19 -42.32 18.16 49.95
C ILE A 19 -42.20 19.60 49.42
N GLY A 20 -41.92 19.74 48.12
CA GLY A 20 -42.09 20.97 47.34
C GLY A 20 -41.35 20.85 46.01
N ASP A 21 -41.96 20.21 45.02
CA ASP A 21 -42.62 20.88 43.89
C ASP A 21 -41.64 21.50 42.89
N SER A 22 -41.57 20.91 41.69
CA SER A 22 -41.72 21.61 40.42
C SER A 22 -41.38 20.67 39.27
N ALA A 23 -42.39 20.43 38.43
CA ALA A 23 -42.23 19.84 37.12
C ALA A 23 -41.48 20.78 36.17
N SER A 24 -40.55 20.26 35.37
CA SER A 24 -40.42 20.64 33.96
C SER A 24 -39.56 19.64 33.22
N THR A 25 -40.18 18.98 32.25
CA THR A 25 -39.52 18.48 31.04
C THR A 25 -38.65 19.58 30.46
N ASP A 26 -37.33 19.37 30.34
CA ASP A 26 -36.47 20.24 29.51
C ASP A 26 -35.55 19.38 28.63
N PHE A 27 -36.02 19.16 27.40
CA PHE A 27 -35.22 18.80 26.25
C PHE A 27 -34.47 20.08 25.83
N GLY A 28 -33.32 20.39 26.44
CA GLY A 28 -32.73 21.72 26.18
C GLY A 28 -31.33 22.05 26.69
N SER A 29 -30.54 21.10 27.22
CA SER A 29 -29.23 21.43 27.82
C SER A 29 -28.02 20.65 27.32
N ALA A 30 -28.13 19.88 26.23
CA ALA A 30 -26.99 19.11 25.70
C ALA A 30 -26.15 19.86 24.64
N GLU A 31 -26.61 20.98 24.08
CA GLU A 31 -25.93 21.60 22.91
C GLU A 31 -24.82 22.60 23.30
N THR A 32 -24.84 23.14 24.51
CA THR A 32 -23.91 24.22 24.91
C THR A 32 -22.58 23.72 25.48
N ALA A 33 -22.50 22.49 26.00
CA ALA A 33 -21.27 21.92 26.56
C ALA A 33 -20.32 21.34 25.48
N GLU A 34 -20.86 20.73 24.42
CA GLU A 34 -20.05 20.18 23.31
C GLU A 34 -19.35 21.28 22.51
N THR A 35 -19.95 22.46 22.39
CA THR A 35 -19.40 23.56 21.58
C THR A 35 -18.16 24.18 22.23
N ALA A 36 -18.09 24.22 23.56
CA ALA A 36 -16.95 24.77 24.29
C ALA A 36 -15.72 23.84 24.27
N GLU A 37 -15.92 22.52 24.50
CA GLU A 37 -14.83 21.54 24.42
C GLU A 37 -14.34 21.34 22.98
N THR A 38 -15.24 21.42 21.98
CA THR A 38 -14.87 21.38 20.56
C THR A 38 -14.09 22.62 20.14
N ALA A 39 -14.43 23.81 20.66
CA ALA A 39 -13.69 25.03 20.36
C ALA A 39 -12.26 25.00 20.91
N GLU A 40 -12.07 24.56 22.15
CA GLU A 40 -10.73 24.39 22.73
C GLU A 40 -9.94 23.32 21.99
N THR A 41 -10.55 22.15 21.75
CA THR A 41 -9.92 21.02 21.02
C THR A 41 -9.54 21.40 19.59
N MET A 42 -10.38 22.17 18.89
CA MET A 42 -10.08 22.64 17.54
C MET A 42 -8.90 23.62 17.53
N GLU A 43 -8.75 24.47 18.55
CA GLU A 43 -7.56 25.31 18.72
C GLU A 43 -6.32 24.48 19.08
N GLN A 44 -6.47 23.38 19.84
CA GLN A 44 -5.38 22.44 20.12
C GLN A 44 -4.93 21.66 18.87
N ILE A 45 -5.88 21.27 18.03
CA ILE A 45 -5.59 20.59 16.76
C ILE A 45 -4.97 21.57 15.77
N LYS A 46 -5.45 22.82 15.69
CA LYS A 46 -4.82 23.84 14.84
C LYS A 46 -3.40 24.17 15.28
N ARG A 47 -3.13 24.34 16.58
CA ARG A 47 -1.76 24.60 17.08
C ARG A 47 -0.85 23.38 16.92
N ALA A 48 -1.36 22.16 17.10
CA ALA A 48 -0.58 20.94 16.89
C ALA A 48 -0.30 20.72 15.40
N THR A 49 -1.30 20.94 14.55
CA THR A 49 -1.15 20.88 13.09
C THR A 49 -0.21 21.97 12.60
N ALA A 50 -0.28 23.19 13.14
CA ALA A 50 0.64 24.28 12.80
C ALA A 50 2.08 23.95 13.18
N GLN A 51 2.31 23.41 14.39
CA GLN A 51 3.65 22.97 14.81
C GLN A 51 4.17 21.82 13.95
N VAL A 52 3.31 20.88 13.56
CA VAL A 52 3.68 19.76 12.68
C VAL A 52 3.95 20.26 11.28
N VAL A 53 3.12 21.16 10.72
CA VAL A 53 3.30 21.75 9.39
C VAL A 53 4.57 22.61 9.32
N ASP A 54 4.87 23.40 10.35
CA ASP A 54 6.12 24.17 10.43
C ASP A 54 7.34 23.24 10.47
N LYS A 55 7.27 22.17 11.28
CA LYS A 55 8.34 21.16 11.33
C LYS A 55 8.45 20.34 10.03
N LEU A 56 7.33 20.05 9.37
CA LEU A 56 7.30 19.35 8.07
C LEU A 56 7.81 20.23 6.93
N GLY A 57 7.58 21.54 6.99
CA GLY A 57 8.16 22.51 6.04
C GLY A 57 9.69 22.57 6.14
N ASP A 58 10.22 22.42 7.35
CA ASP A 58 11.67 22.27 7.56
C ASP A 58 12.18 20.91 7.06
N LEU A 59 11.39 19.83 7.18
CA LEU A 59 11.75 18.49 6.71
C LEU A 59 12.04 18.45 5.21
N ASP A 60 11.26 19.14 4.38
CA ASP A 60 11.50 19.17 2.93
C ASP A 60 12.92 19.68 2.59
N LYS A 61 13.41 20.65 3.37
CA LYS A 61 14.75 21.19 3.23
C LYS A 61 15.82 20.17 3.64
N TYR A 62 15.65 19.51 4.78
CA TYR A 62 16.56 18.43 5.23
C TYR A 62 16.51 17.20 4.31
N PHE A 63 15.35 16.83 3.79
CA PHE A 63 15.17 15.76 2.81
C PHE A 63 15.84 16.10 1.49
N GLY A 64 15.76 17.35 1.05
CA GLY A 64 16.46 17.83 -0.13
C GLY A 64 17.97 17.73 0.02
N GLU A 65 18.52 18.21 1.13
CA GLU A 65 19.96 18.16 1.41
C GLU A 65 20.46 16.71 1.56
N PHE A 66 19.73 15.86 2.31
CA PHE A 66 20.04 14.44 2.44
C PHE A 66 19.96 13.73 1.08
N PHE A 67 18.88 13.91 0.32
CA PHE A 67 18.77 13.22 -0.96
C PHE A 67 19.89 13.63 -1.91
N GLN A 68 20.28 14.92 -1.94
CA GLN A 68 21.39 15.42 -2.77
C GLN A 68 22.77 14.90 -2.32
N GLU A 69 23.06 14.92 -1.02
CA GLU A 69 24.32 14.44 -0.45
C GLU A 69 24.47 12.93 -0.63
N TYR A 70 23.38 12.18 -0.43
CA TYR A 70 23.38 10.72 -0.48
C TYR A 70 23.00 10.16 -1.86
N LYS A 71 22.83 10.95 -2.93
CA LYS A 71 22.43 10.43 -4.26
C LYS A 71 23.30 9.28 -4.74
N ARG A 72 24.62 9.43 -4.64
CA ARG A 72 25.56 8.41 -5.11
C ARG A 72 25.41 7.08 -4.36
N PRO A 73 25.47 7.04 -3.02
CA PRO A 73 25.25 5.80 -2.29
C PRO A 73 23.80 5.30 -2.40
N LEU A 74 22.78 6.18 -2.45
CA LEU A 74 21.38 5.79 -2.67
C LEU A 74 21.17 5.10 -4.01
N ILE A 75 21.79 5.59 -5.09
CA ILE A 75 21.71 4.95 -6.41
C ILE A 75 22.44 3.61 -6.37
N ALA A 76 23.61 3.53 -5.75
CA ALA A 76 24.34 2.26 -5.63
C ALA A 76 23.54 1.23 -4.80
N LEU A 77 22.96 1.66 -3.68
CA LEU A 77 22.14 0.82 -2.81
C LEU A 77 20.83 0.45 -3.51
N GLY A 78 20.22 1.38 -4.24
CA GLY A 78 19.03 1.17 -5.05
C GLY A 78 19.28 0.21 -6.22
N LEU A 79 20.46 0.25 -6.84
CA LEU A 79 20.87 -0.73 -7.85
C LEU A 79 21.11 -2.10 -7.21
N PHE A 80 21.78 -2.15 -6.06
CA PHE A 80 22.04 -3.40 -5.36
C PHE A 80 20.73 -4.05 -4.88
N PHE A 81 19.85 -3.25 -4.31
CA PHE A 81 18.52 -3.65 -3.87
C PHE A 81 17.63 -4.01 -5.06
N GLY A 82 17.69 -3.23 -6.15
CA GLY A 82 16.96 -3.51 -7.38
C GLY A 82 17.40 -4.82 -8.02
N LEU A 83 18.71 -5.09 -8.06
CA LEU A 83 19.25 -6.36 -8.53
C LEU A 83 18.83 -7.52 -7.63
N PHE A 84 18.96 -7.35 -6.32
CA PHE A 84 18.55 -8.36 -5.34
C PHE A 84 17.05 -8.65 -5.42
N LEU A 85 16.23 -7.60 -5.50
CA LEU A 85 14.78 -7.70 -5.63
C LEU A 85 14.37 -8.31 -6.95
N SER A 86 15.06 -7.99 -8.05
CA SER A 86 14.82 -8.62 -9.35
C SER A 86 15.09 -10.11 -9.29
N ILE A 87 16.21 -10.53 -8.71
CA ILE A 87 16.53 -11.95 -8.50
C ILE A 87 15.46 -12.62 -7.64
N LYS A 88 15.09 -11.99 -6.50
CA LYS A 88 14.04 -12.50 -5.62
C LYS A 88 12.69 -12.61 -6.32
N LEU A 89 12.33 -11.63 -7.14
CA LEU A 89 11.10 -11.60 -7.91
C LEU A 89 11.11 -12.71 -8.97
N THR A 90 12.21 -12.89 -9.71
CA THR A 90 12.34 -13.97 -10.69
C THR A 90 12.25 -15.34 -10.02
N LEU A 91 12.90 -15.53 -8.86
CA LEU A 91 12.79 -16.77 -8.10
C LEU A 91 11.37 -16.99 -7.58
N ALA A 92 10.71 -15.96 -7.05
CA ALA A 92 9.33 -16.05 -6.59
C ALA A 92 8.36 -16.35 -7.72
N VAL A 93 8.58 -15.79 -8.91
CA VAL A 93 7.81 -16.12 -10.12
C VAL A 93 8.08 -17.57 -10.54
N LEU A 94 9.32 -18.05 -10.48
CA LEU A 94 9.65 -19.43 -10.80
C LEU A 94 9.03 -20.42 -9.81
N GLU A 95 9.03 -20.08 -8.52
CA GLU A 95 8.37 -20.84 -7.46
C GLU A 95 6.85 -20.84 -7.65
N ALA A 96 6.25 -19.68 -7.93
CA ALA A 96 4.83 -19.57 -8.24
C ALA A 96 4.43 -20.31 -9.52
N ILE A 97 5.29 -20.37 -10.54
CA ILE A 97 5.05 -21.19 -11.74
C ILE A 97 5.03 -22.68 -11.37
N ASN A 98 5.95 -23.13 -10.51
CA ASN A 98 5.98 -24.52 -10.05
C ASN A 98 4.77 -24.87 -9.16
N ASP A 99 4.28 -23.91 -8.37
CA ASP A 99 3.10 -24.09 -7.51
C ASP A 99 1.77 -23.92 -8.25
N VAL A 100 1.76 -23.21 -9.39
CA VAL A 100 0.57 -22.95 -10.20
C VAL A 100 0.61 -23.80 -11.48
N PRO A 101 -0.04 -24.98 -11.50
CA PRO A 101 0.07 -25.95 -12.60
C PRO A 101 -0.50 -25.45 -13.94
N VAL A 102 -1.23 -24.33 -13.96
CA VAL A 102 -1.81 -23.74 -15.18
C VAL A 102 -0.90 -22.71 -15.87
N LEU A 103 0.11 -22.16 -15.19
CA LEU A 103 0.95 -21.11 -15.78
C LEU A 103 1.94 -21.67 -16.80
N ALA A 104 2.52 -22.84 -16.50
CA ALA A 104 3.40 -23.56 -17.42
C ALA A 104 2.73 -23.84 -18.79
N PRO A 105 1.55 -24.49 -18.87
CA PRO A 105 0.88 -24.71 -20.16
C PRO A 105 0.40 -23.42 -20.83
N LEU A 106 0.11 -22.34 -20.08
CA LEU A 106 -0.21 -21.03 -20.65
C LEU A 106 1.01 -20.39 -21.33
N PHE A 107 2.18 -20.40 -20.68
CA PHE A 107 3.40 -19.90 -21.30
C PHE A 107 3.83 -20.72 -22.51
N GLU A 108 3.64 -22.04 -22.47
CA GLU A 108 3.85 -22.91 -23.63
C GLU A 108 2.89 -22.53 -24.78
N LEU A 109 1.60 -22.33 -24.50
CA LEU A 109 0.62 -21.93 -25.50
C LEU A 109 0.94 -20.54 -26.09
N ILE A 110 1.29 -19.57 -25.26
CA ILE A 110 1.69 -18.22 -25.69
C ILE A 110 2.96 -18.31 -26.54
N GLY A 111 3.94 -19.10 -26.11
CA GLY A 111 5.19 -19.35 -26.82
C GLY A 111 4.96 -19.99 -28.18
N LEU A 112 4.05 -20.96 -28.28
CA LEU A 112 3.67 -21.59 -29.55
C LEU A 112 2.90 -20.64 -30.46
N LEU A 113 2.01 -19.80 -29.92
CA LEU A 113 1.35 -18.75 -30.69
C LEU A 113 2.37 -17.76 -31.28
N TYR A 114 3.28 -17.25 -30.45
CA TYR A 114 4.30 -16.31 -30.89
C TYR A 114 5.30 -16.95 -31.84
N SER A 115 5.73 -18.18 -31.58
CA SER A 115 6.62 -18.94 -32.46
C SER A 115 5.95 -19.22 -33.81
N GLY A 116 4.71 -19.70 -33.81
CA GLY A 116 3.93 -19.92 -35.03
C GLY A 116 3.71 -18.63 -35.82
N TRP A 117 3.36 -17.53 -35.16
CA TRP A 117 3.22 -16.21 -35.78
C TRP A 117 4.56 -15.71 -36.33
N PHE A 118 5.65 -15.87 -35.60
CA PHE A 118 6.99 -15.46 -36.01
C PHE A 118 7.46 -16.23 -37.24
N VAL A 119 7.31 -17.56 -37.23
CA VAL A 119 7.65 -18.42 -38.36
C VAL A 119 6.81 -18.02 -39.57
N TYR A 120 5.49 -17.87 -39.43
CA TYR A 120 4.63 -17.43 -40.52
C TYR A 120 4.99 -16.03 -41.05
N ARG A 121 5.18 -15.06 -40.15
CA ARG A 121 5.39 -13.65 -40.50
C ARG A 121 6.78 -13.38 -41.05
N TYR A 122 7.82 -14.05 -40.56
CA TYR A 122 9.23 -13.73 -40.87
C TYR A 122 9.92 -14.81 -41.71
N LEU A 123 9.62 -16.10 -41.52
CA LEU A 123 10.27 -17.19 -42.28
C LEU A 123 9.53 -17.53 -43.59
N LEU A 124 8.20 -17.64 -43.58
CA LEU A 124 7.44 -18.02 -44.78
C LEU A 124 7.25 -16.87 -45.77
N LYS A 125 7.19 -15.63 -45.28
CA LYS A 125 7.02 -14.47 -46.14
C LYS A 125 8.33 -14.15 -46.86
N ALA A 126 8.37 -14.49 -48.15
CA ALA A 126 9.58 -14.45 -48.99
C ALA A 126 10.30 -13.10 -49.05
N SER A 127 9.59 -11.98 -48.84
CA SER A 127 10.21 -10.66 -48.72
C SER A 127 11.08 -10.55 -47.46
N ASN A 128 10.60 -11.09 -46.33
CA ASN A 128 11.27 -10.95 -45.04
C ASN A 128 12.46 -11.88 -44.90
N ARG A 129 12.43 -13.09 -45.48
CA ARG A 129 13.59 -14.00 -45.43
C ARG A 129 14.84 -13.43 -46.13
N SER A 130 14.65 -12.67 -47.22
CA SER A 130 15.76 -12.08 -47.98
C SER A 130 16.39 -10.91 -47.23
N GLU A 131 15.55 -10.10 -46.57
CA GLU A 131 15.97 -8.95 -45.79
C GLU A 131 16.65 -9.39 -44.49
N LEU A 132 16.04 -10.30 -43.73
CA LEU A 132 16.62 -10.84 -42.49
C LEU A 132 17.90 -11.64 -42.73
N ALA A 133 18.00 -12.41 -43.82
CA ALA A 133 19.25 -13.13 -44.14
C ALA A 133 20.38 -12.16 -44.51
N SER A 134 20.06 -11.06 -45.20
CA SER A 134 21.03 -10.01 -45.51
C SER A 134 21.50 -9.30 -44.23
N GLU A 135 20.57 -8.90 -43.37
CA GLU A 135 20.88 -8.24 -42.09
C GLU A 135 21.65 -9.16 -41.13
N MET A 136 21.28 -10.43 -41.01
CA MET A 136 21.99 -11.40 -40.18
C MET A 136 23.41 -11.65 -40.68
N ASN A 137 23.63 -11.70 -41.99
CA ASN A 137 24.99 -11.80 -42.55
C ASN A 137 25.79 -10.52 -42.27
N ALA A 138 25.18 -9.34 -42.42
CA ALA A 138 25.82 -8.06 -42.12
C ALA A 138 26.17 -7.91 -40.62
N LEU A 139 25.29 -8.33 -39.72
CA LEU A 139 25.54 -8.38 -38.27
C LEU A 139 26.64 -9.38 -37.94
N LYS A 140 26.62 -10.57 -38.54
CA LYS A 140 27.65 -11.59 -38.37
C LYS A 140 29.02 -11.11 -38.86
N ASP A 141 29.07 -10.39 -39.98
CA ASP A 141 30.32 -9.82 -40.49
C ASP A 141 30.83 -8.66 -39.63
N GLN A 142 29.94 -7.88 -39.01
CA GLN A 142 30.32 -6.86 -38.03
C GLN A 142 30.85 -7.47 -36.72
N VAL A 143 30.15 -8.46 -36.15
CA VAL A 143 30.55 -9.11 -34.88
C VAL A 143 31.83 -9.95 -35.07
N LEU A 144 32.01 -10.59 -36.23
CA LEU A 144 33.23 -11.35 -36.56
C LEU A 144 34.34 -10.47 -37.13
N GLY A 145 34.14 -9.15 -37.26
CA GLY A 145 35.15 -8.21 -37.77
C GLY A 145 35.54 -8.41 -39.24
N ARG A 146 34.71 -9.11 -40.03
CA ARG A 146 34.97 -9.35 -41.47
C ARG A 146 34.67 -8.12 -42.33
N THR A 147 33.88 -7.17 -41.83
CA THR A 147 33.57 -5.90 -42.51
C THR A 147 34.65 -4.82 -42.30
N SER A 148 35.58 -4.97 -41.35
CA SER A 148 36.64 -3.99 -41.14
C SER A 148 37.87 -4.34 -41.98
N ARG A 149 37.82 -4.16 -43.31
CA ARG A 149 38.92 -3.76 -44.22
C ARG A 149 38.37 -3.56 -45.64
N LEU A 150 38.02 -2.30 -45.95
CA LEU A 150 38.44 -1.53 -47.13
C LEU A 150 37.73 -0.17 -47.10
#